data_AF-A0A316UGR9-F1
#
_entry.id   AF-A0A316UGR9-F1
#
_cell.length_a   1.000
_cell.length_b   1.000
_cell.length_c   1.000
_cell.angle_alpha   90.00
_cell.angle_beta   90.00
_cell.angle_gamma   90.00
#
_symmetry.space_group_name_H-M   'P 1'
#
loop_
_entity.id
_entity.type
_entity.pdbx_description
1 polymer ?
#
loop_
_entity_poly.entity_id
_entity_poly.type
_entity_poly.pdbx_seq_one_letter_code
_entity_poly.pdbx_strand_id
1 'polypeptide(L)'
;MARNQEKAQSLLYRFREAQAAELGIRTGPKAGQKRPRLASSVKDLRECERWRGDVLREIGRKVGKIQDFGLTDYEVRDLNDEINKLLREKRHWENQLVALGGANYRRSVTSQLDDAGREIPGTRGYKYFGRAKDLPGVKELLERS
;
A
#
# COMPACT_ATOMS: atom_id res chain seq x y z
N MET A 1 12.34 3.59 -32.77
CA MET A 1 12.67 3.84 -31.35
C MET A 1 12.10 2.70 -30.52
N ALA A 2 12.92 1.94 -29.81
CA ALA A 2 12.47 0.82 -28.97
C ALA A 2 11.58 1.31 -27.79
N ARG A 3 10.52 0.57 -27.45
CA ARG A 3 9.59 0.91 -26.37
C ARG A 3 10.33 0.92 -25.02
N ASN A 4 9.86 1.72 -24.06
CA ASN A 4 10.53 1.92 -22.76
C ASN A 4 10.83 0.61 -22.01
N GLN A 5 9.98 -0.41 -22.17
CA GLN A 5 10.20 -1.75 -21.63
C GLN A 5 11.39 -2.49 -22.25
N GLU A 6 11.64 -2.33 -23.55
CA GLU A 6 12.76 -2.97 -24.24
C GLU A 6 14.11 -2.33 -23.84
N LYS A 7 14.11 -1.01 -23.62
CA LYS A 7 15.29 -0.30 -23.08
C LYS A 7 15.62 -0.75 -21.65
N ALA A 8 14.60 -0.94 -20.80
CA ALA A 8 14.76 -1.44 -19.44
C ALA A 8 15.20 -2.92 -19.36
N GLN A 9 15.03 -3.69 -20.43
CA GLN A 9 15.50 -5.09 -20.50
C GLN A 9 16.86 -5.27 -21.18
N SER A 10 17.44 -4.20 -21.72
CA SER A 10 18.73 -4.26 -22.43
C SER A 10 19.90 -4.69 -21.53
N LEU A 11 20.89 -5.37 -22.12
CA LEU A 11 22.08 -5.86 -21.43
C LEU A 11 22.86 -4.72 -20.74
N LEU A 12 22.91 -3.54 -21.39
CA LEU A 12 23.56 -2.34 -20.86
C LEU A 12 22.85 -1.77 -19.62
N TYR A 13 21.51 -1.84 -19.58
CA TYR A 13 20.74 -1.41 -18.41
C TYR A 13 21.03 -2.31 -17.21
N ARG A 14 21.01 -3.64 -17.41
CA ARG A 14 21.34 -4.61 -16.35
C ARG A 14 22.79 -4.47 -15.85
N PHE A 15 23.74 -4.20 -16.75
CA PHE A 15 25.14 -3.96 -16.38
C PHE A 15 25.31 -2.70 -15.52
N ARG A 16 24.64 -1.60 -15.89
CA ARG A 16 24.64 -0.37 -15.10
C ARG A 16 23.99 -0.56 -13.72
N GLU A 17 22.91 -1.33 -13.63
CA GLU A 17 22.29 -1.66 -12.34
C GLU A 17 23.21 -2.51 -11.45
N ALA A 18 23.93 -3.48 -12.03
CA ALA A 18 24.89 -4.30 -11.29
C ALA A 18 26.07 -3.45 -10.77
N GLN A 19 26.62 -2.57 -11.60
CA GLN A 19 27.71 -1.66 -11.22
C GLN A 19 27.27 -0.65 -10.14
N ALA A 20 26.06 -0.11 -10.24
CA ALA A 20 25.50 0.76 -9.21
C ALA A 20 25.28 0.00 -7.88
N ALA A 21 24.86 -1.27 -7.95
CA ALA A 21 24.73 -2.12 -6.77
C ALA A 21 26.09 -2.43 -6.11
N GLU A 22 27.15 -2.68 -6.89
CA GLU A 22 28.52 -2.88 -6.37
C GLU A 22 29.10 -1.62 -5.72
N LEU A 23 28.80 -0.44 -6.27
CA LEU A 23 29.20 0.86 -5.71
C LEU A 23 28.34 1.30 -4.50
N GLY A 24 27.36 0.48 -4.09
CA GLY A 24 26.41 0.84 -3.02
C GLY A 24 25.46 1.99 -3.37
N ILE A 25 25.46 2.45 -4.64
CA ILE A 25 24.61 3.52 -5.14
C ILE A 25 23.26 2.89 -5.50
N ARG A 26 22.28 3.03 -4.61
CA ARG A 26 20.89 2.62 -4.88
C ARG A 26 20.27 3.58 -5.90
N THR A 27 20.45 3.31 -7.20
CA THR A 27 19.82 4.08 -8.29
C THR A 27 18.32 3.81 -8.34
N GLY A 28 17.53 4.62 -7.62
CA GLY A 28 16.08 4.70 -7.78
C GLY A 28 15.32 3.37 -7.56
N PRO A 29 14.01 3.34 -7.85
CA PRO A 29 13.22 2.13 -7.70
C PRO A 29 13.72 1.08 -8.69
N LYS A 30 14.17 -0.09 -8.20
CA LYS A 30 14.36 -1.30 -9.03
C LYS A 30 13.01 -1.65 -9.65
N ALA A 31 12.77 -1.19 -10.87
CA ALA A 31 11.54 -1.45 -11.60
C ALA A 31 11.43 -2.97 -11.81
N GLY A 32 10.58 -3.63 -11.02
CA GLY A 32 10.33 -5.06 -11.12
C GLY A 32 10.71 -5.90 -9.90
N GLN A 33 11.33 -5.34 -8.85
CA GLN A 33 11.40 -6.08 -7.58
C GLN A 33 10.00 -6.20 -6.99
N LYS A 34 9.54 -7.44 -6.82
CA LYS A 34 8.29 -7.72 -6.11
C LYS A 34 8.50 -7.55 -4.62
N ARG A 35 7.53 -6.93 -3.96
CA ARG A 35 7.51 -6.80 -2.52
C ARG A 35 7.55 -8.20 -1.86
N PRO A 36 8.42 -8.42 -0.86
CA PRO A 36 8.45 -9.67 -0.11
C PRO A 36 7.10 -9.97 0.55
N ARG A 37 6.72 -11.25 0.62
CA ARG A 37 5.47 -11.67 1.28
C ARG A 37 5.52 -11.50 2.80
N LEU A 38 6.69 -11.68 3.40
CA LEU A 38 6.90 -11.58 4.84
C LEU A 38 7.72 -10.33 5.13
N ALA A 39 7.12 -9.33 5.78
CA ALA A 39 7.83 -8.12 6.17
C ALA A 39 9.04 -8.43 7.06
N SER A 40 8.91 -9.44 7.93
CA SER A 40 9.96 -9.88 8.86
C SER A 40 11.24 -10.40 8.19
N SER A 41 11.21 -10.77 6.90
CA SER A 41 12.41 -11.19 6.17
C SER A 41 13.34 -10.01 5.82
N VAL A 42 12.82 -8.78 5.82
CA VAL A 42 13.59 -7.58 5.51
C VAL A 42 14.26 -7.07 6.78
N LYS A 43 15.59 -6.93 6.76
CA LYS A 43 16.40 -6.48 7.89
C LYS A 43 16.97 -5.07 7.74
N ASP A 44 16.85 -4.48 6.55
CA ASP A 44 17.30 -3.11 6.27
C ASP A 44 16.15 -2.11 6.49
N LEU A 45 16.37 -1.10 7.34
CA LEU A 45 15.38 -0.07 7.65
C LEU A 45 14.93 0.69 6.40
N ARG A 46 15.88 1.11 5.55
CA ARG A 46 15.59 1.86 4.33
C ARG A 46 14.74 1.07 3.35
N GLU A 47 15.00 -0.23 3.21
CA GLU A 47 14.17 -1.12 2.40
C GLU A 47 12.77 -1.31 2.98
N CYS A 48 12.66 -1.44 4.31
CA CYS A 48 11.38 -1.56 5.00
C CYS A 48 10.51 -0.30 4.80
N GLU A 49 11.10 0.90 4.92
CA GLU A 49 10.43 2.17 4.64
C GLU A 49 9.98 2.30 3.18
N ARG A 50 10.82 1.86 2.24
CA ARG A 50 10.47 1.81 0.81
C ARG A 50 9.23 0.97 0.58
N TRP A 51 9.20 -0.26 1.10
CA TRP A 51 8.06 -1.15 0.91
C TRP A 51 6.79 -0.61 1.58
N ARG A 52 6.91 0.00 2.77
CA ARG A 52 5.79 0.73 3.40
C ARG A 52 5.26 1.85 2.51
N GLY A 53 6.16 2.64 1.91
CA GLY A 53 5.81 3.69 0.96
C GLY A 53 5.09 3.15 -0.29
N ASP A 54 5.51 2.00 -0.81
CA ASP A 54 4.83 1.35 -1.93
C ASP A 54 3.40 0.93 -1.57
N VAL A 55 3.20 0.33 -0.38
CA VAL A 55 1.86 -0.04 0.11
C VAL A 55 0.97 1.19 0.21
N LEU A 56 1.50 2.30 0.76
CA LEU A 56 0.75 3.55 0.90
C LEU A 56 0.32 4.14 -0.46
N ARG A 57 1.21 4.10 -1.46
CA ARG A 57 0.88 4.55 -2.82
C ARG A 57 -0.22 3.69 -3.46
N GLU A 58 -0.17 2.38 -3.25
CA GLU A 58 -1.23 1.47 -3.72
C GLU A 58 -2.57 1.72 -3.05
N ILE A 59 -2.58 1.92 -1.72
CA ILE A 59 -3.77 2.33 -0.97
C ILE A 59 -4.34 3.62 -1.56
N GLY A 60 -3.52 4.66 -1.71
CA GLY A 60 -3.97 5.96 -2.25
C GLY A 60 -4.60 5.85 -3.63
N ARG A 61 -4.02 5.04 -4.54
CA ARG A 61 -4.60 4.79 -5.87
C ARG A 61 -5.96 4.09 -5.79
N LYS A 62 -6.11 3.10 -4.92
CA LYS A 62 -7.37 2.36 -4.76
C LYS A 62 -8.45 3.20 -4.08
N VAL A 63 -8.08 4.00 -3.08
CA VAL A 63 -8.97 5.00 -2.44
C VAL A 63 -9.42 6.06 -3.45
N GLY A 64 -8.57 6.48 -4.38
CA GLY A 64 -9.00 7.31 -5.51
C GLY A 64 -9.97 6.59 -6.44
N LYS A 65 -9.65 5.34 -6.82
CA LYS A 65 -10.47 4.55 -7.76
C LYS A 65 -11.87 4.23 -7.22
N ILE A 66 -12.01 3.95 -5.92
CA ILE A 66 -13.30 3.55 -5.33
C ILE A 66 -14.38 4.64 -5.40
N GLN A 67 -13.99 5.89 -5.66
CA GLN A 67 -14.89 7.02 -5.84
C GLN A 67 -15.52 7.09 -7.24
N ASP A 68 -15.04 6.29 -8.19
CA ASP A 68 -15.56 6.27 -9.56
C ASP A 68 -17.02 5.77 -9.58
N PHE A 69 -17.91 6.57 -10.16
CA PHE A 69 -19.33 6.27 -10.29
C PHE A 69 -19.61 5.18 -11.33
N GLY A 70 -18.67 4.91 -12.24
CA GLY A 70 -18.77 3.83 -13.22
C GLY A 70 -18.62 2.43 -12.62
N LEU A 71 -18.16 2.32 -11.36
CA LEU A 71 -18.00 1.04 -10.68
C LEU A 71 -19.33 0.49 -10.17
N THR A 72 -19.53 -0.80 -10.39
CA THR A 72 -20.62 -1.57 -9.78
C THR A 72 -20.39 -1.76 -8.28
N ASP A 73 -21.47 -2.05 -7.55
CA ASP A 73 -21.40 -2.31 -6.11
C ASP A 73 -20.49 -3.50 -5.76
N TYR A 74 -20.36 -4.49 -6.66
CA TYR A 74 -19.45 -5.61 -6.48
C TYR A 74 -17.99 -5.17 -6.59
N GLU A 75 -17.64 -4.38 -7.62
CA GLU A 75 -16.28 -3.85 -7.77
C GLU A 75 -15.89 -2.91 -6.64
N VAL A 76 -16.84 -2.12 -6.12
CA VAL A 76 -16.62 -1.28 -4.93
C VAL A 76 -16.31 -2.14 -3.70
N ARG A 77 -17.03 -3.26 -3.49
CA ARG A 77 -16.74 -4.20 -2.39
C ARG A 77 -15.35 -4.82 -2.52
N ASP A 78 -15.00 -5.31 -3.71
CA ASP A 78 -13.69 -5.92 -3.98
C ASP A 78 -12.55 -4.92 -3.75
N LEU A 79 -12.70 -3.68 -4.23
CA LEU A 79 -11.72 -2.61 -3.98
C LEU A 79 -11.59 -2.30 -2.48
N ASN A 80 -12.69 -2.30 -1.75
CA ASN A 80 -12.67 -2.07 -0.31
C ASN A 80 -11.92 -3.20 0.43
N ASP A 81 -12.13 -4.45 0.03
CA ASP A 81 -11.40 -5.61 0.56
C ASP A 81 -9.91 -5.55 0.26
N GLU A 82 -9.54 -5.16 -0.96
CA GLU A 82 -8.15 -4.96 -1.35
C GLU A 82 -7.48 -3.85 -0.53
N ILE A 83 -8.15 -2.73 -0.28
CA ILE A 83 -7.65 -1.65 0.58
C ILE A 83 -7.43 -2.17 2.00
N ASN A 84 -8.40 -2.90 2.58
CA ASN A 84 -8.26 -3.48 3.91
C ASN A 84 -7.11 -4.51 4.00
N LYS A 85 -6.88 -5.29 2.94
CA LYS A 85 -5.73 -6.19 2.83
C LYS A 85 -4.41 -5.42 2.84
N LEU A 86 -4.31 -4.35 2.06
CA LEU A 86 -3.13 -3.49 2.03
C LEU A 86 -2.89 -2.77 3.37
N LEU A 87 -3.94 -2.38 4.09
CA LEU A 87 -3.81 -1.80 5.43
C LEU A 87 -3.25 -2.77 6.45
N ARG A 88 -3.65 -4.05 6.39
CA ARG A 88 -3.04 -5.11 7.21
C ARG A 88 -1.57 -5.29 6.85
N GLU A 89 -1.26 -5.29 5.56
CA GLU A 89 0.12 -5.36 5.08
C GLU A 89 0.98 -4.19 5.57
N LYS A 90 0.47 -2.95 5.46
CA LYS A 90 1.10 -1.75 6.02
C LYS A 90 1.42 -1.93 7.50
N ARG A 91 0.50 -2.50 8.29
CA ARG A 91 0.73 -2.76 9.72
C ARG A 91 1.87 -3.74 9.96
N HIS A 92 2.06 -4.73 9.08
CA HIS A 92 3.21 -5.66 9.15
C HIS A 92 4.53 -4.94 8.86
N TRP A 93 4.57 -4.07 7.86
CA TRP A 93 5.75 -3.23 7.58
C TRP A 93 6.06 -2.27 8.72
N GLU A 94 5.04 -1.63 9.31
CA GLU A 94 5.23 -0.73 10.46
C GLU A 94 5.70 -1.47 11.72
N ASN A 95 5.23 -2.70 11.94
CA ASN A 95 5.77 -3.59 12.99
C ASN A 95 7.25 -3.86 12.77
N GLN A 96 7.63 -4.19 11.53
CA GLN A 96 9.01 -4.52 11.22
C GLN A 96 9.93 -3.30 11.37
N LEU A 97 9.47 -2.11 10.99
CA LEU A 97 10.22 -0.87 11.24
C LEU A 97 10.51 -0.69 12.72
N VAL A 98 9.50 -0.84 13.58
CA VAL A 98 9.68 -0.74 15.04
C VAL A 98 10.63 -1.82 15.55
N ALA A 99 10.49 -3.07 15.08
CA ALA A 99 11.36 -4.18 15.49
C ALA A 99 12.83 -3.98 15.10
N LEU A 100 13.10 -3.25 14.01
CA LEU A 100 14.44 -2.88 13.57
C LEU A 100 14.96 -1.58 14.22
N GLY A 101 14.23 -0.99 15.18
CA GLY A 101 14.60 0.26 15.85
C GLY A 101 14.28 1.53 15.06
N GLY A 102 13.45 1.44 14.03
CA GLY A 102 13.01 2.56 13.20
C GLY A 102 11.81 3.34 13.79
N ALA A 103 11.30 4.27 12.99
CA ALA A 103 10.22 5.17 13.39
C ALA A 103 8.91 4.42 13.72
N ASN A 104 8.24 4.86 14.79
CA ASN A 104 6.95 4.31 15.22
C ASN A 104 5.77 5.11 14.64
N TYR A 105 5.34 4.73 13.45
CA TYR A 105 4.23 5.37 12.75
C TYR A 105 2.84 5.16 13.37
N ARG A 106 2.70 4.28 14.37
CA ARG A 106 1.40 3.99 14.99
C ARG A 106 0.92 5.07 15.94
N ARG A 107 1.85 5.79 16.58
CA ARG A 107 1.50 6.87 17.52
C ARG A 107 0.93 8.10 16.82
N SER A 108 1.20 8.25 15.52
CA SER A 108 0.79 9.45 14.76
C SER A 108 -0.60 9.33 14.11
N VAL A 109 -1.31 8.20 14.26
CA VAL A 109 -2.52 7.88 13.47
C VAL A 109 -3.77 8.66 13.94
N THR A 110 -3.69 9.38 15.05
CA THR A 110 -4.84 10.11 15.62
C THR A 110 -5.30 11.30 14.76
N SER A 111 -4.56 11.75 13.74
CA SER A 111 -4.95 12.94 12.94
C SER A 111 -5.38 12.69 11.49
N GLN A 112 -5.43 11.44 11.00
CA GLN A 112 -5.90 11.11 9.63
C GLN A 112 -7.31 10.51 9.61
N LEU A 113 -8.20 11.00 10.47
CA LEU A 113 -9.50 10.36 10.72
C LEU A 113 -10.51 10.52 9.56
N ASP A 114 -10.29 11.44 8.62
CA ASP A 114 -11.27 11.71 7.56
C ASP A 114 -11.00 10.94 6.25
N ASP A 115 -9.74 10.62 5.94
CA ASP A 115 -9.34 9.86 4.74
C ASP A 115 -9.25 8.33 4.98
N ALA A 116 -9.31 7.89 6.24
CA ALA A 116 -8.96 6.54 6.62
C ALA A 116 -10.11 5.52 6.60
N GLY A 117 -11.27 5.86 6.03
CA GLY A 117 -12.44 4.98 5.99
C GLY A 117 -13.14 4.84 7.34
N ARG A 118 -14.44 4.53 7.31
CA ARG A 118 -15.29 4.40 8.51
C ARG A 118 -15.34 2.94 8.95
N GLU A 119 -15.16 2.70 10.24
CA GLU A 119 -15.35 1.37 10.84
C GLU A 119 -16.78 1.26 11.36
N ILE A 120 -17.47 0.16 11.05
CA ILE A 120 -18.72 -0.18 11.75
C ILE A 120 -18.30 -0.73 13.14
N PRO A 121 -18.99 -0.35 14.24
CA PRO A 121 -18.75 -0.95 15.55
C PRO A 121 -18.87 -2.48 15.48
N GLY A 122 -17.85 -3.18 16.00
CA GLY A 122 -17.80 -4.65 16.01
C GLY A 122 -17.02 -5.30 14.85
N THR A 123 -16.68 -4.56 13.77
CA THR A 123 -15.99 -5.14 12.59
C THR A 123 -14.48 -5.40 12.74
N ARG A 124 -13.95 -5.44 13.98
CA ARG A 124 -12.54 -5.79 14.28
C ARG A 124 -11.49 -5.10 13.37
N GLY A 125 -11.69 -3.83 13.03
CA GLY A 125 -10.75 -3.02 12.25
C GLY A 125 -10.89 -3.13 10.72
N TYR A 126 -12.00 -3.68 10.22
CA TYR A 126 -12.41 -3.56 8.82
C TYR A 126 -13.05 -2.19 8.56
N LYS A 127 -12.60 -1.51 7.50
CA LYS A 127 -12.98 -0.13 7.18
C LYS A 127 -13.69 -0.03 5.84
N TYR A 128 -14.60 0.91 5.72
CA TYR A 128 -15.29 1.25 4.47
C TYR A 128 -14.79 2.60 3.93
N PHE A 129 -14.26 2.60 2.71
CA PHE A 129 -13.67 3.77 2.05
C PHE A 129 -14.57 4.31 0.94
N GLY A 130 -14.65 5.63 0.80
CA GLY A 130 -15.40 6.29 -0.27
C GLY A 130 -16.81 5.72 -0.46
N ARG A 131 -17.17 5.39 -1.71
CA ARG A 131 -18.46 4.79 -2.08
C ARG A 131 -18.77 3.45 -1.39
N ALA A 132 -17.79 2.76 -0.82
CA ALA A 132 -18.07 1.55 -0.06
C ALA A 132 -18.95 1.83 1.18
N LYS A 133 -18.96 3.07 1.67
CA LYS A 133 -19.87 3.52 2.74
C LYS A 133 -21.32 3.62 2.28
N ASP A 134 -21.55 3.84 0.99
CA ASP A 134 -22.87 4.03 0.39
C ASP A 134 -23.49 2.72 -0.11
N LEU A 135 -22.77 1.60 0.03
CA LEU A 135 -23.26 0.29 -0.36
C LEU A 135 -24.53 -0.07 0.42
N PRO A 136 -25.51 -0.75 -0.22
CA PRO A 136 -26.68 -1.26 0.46
C PRO A 136 -26.32 -2.09 1.69
N GLY A 137 -26.98 -1.83 2.82
CA GLY A 137 -26.71 -2.45 4.12
C GLY A 137 -25.54 -1.84 4.90
N VAL A 138 -24.47 -1.40 4.24
CA VAL A 138 -23.34 -0.72 4.92
C VAL A 138 -23.74 0.66 5.39
N LYS A 139 -24.42 1.43 4.52
CA LYS A 139 -24.86 2.79 4.83
C LYS A 139 -25.74 2.84 6.09
N GLU A 140 -26.73 1.96 6.17
CA GLU A 140 -27.65 1.87 7.30
C GLU A 140 -26.93 1.53 8.61
N LEU A 141 -25.93 0.64 8.56
CA LEU A 141 -25.13 0.27 9.73
C LEU A 141 -24.25 1.43 10.21
N LEU A 142 -23.73 2.25 9.29
CA LEU A 142 -22.91 3.42 9.60
C LEU A 142 -23.72 4.63 10.10
N GLU A 143 -25.00 4.72 9.76
CA GLU A 143 -25.91 5.75 10.28
C GLU A 143 -26.47 5.37 11.66
N ARG A 144 -26.57 4.07 11.95
CA ARG A 144 -26.99 3.55 13.27
C ARG A 144 -25.86 3.49 14.31
N SER A 145 -24.62 3.66 13.88
CA SER A 145 -23.40 3.66 14.71
C SER A 145 -22.96 5.05 15.13
#